data_AF-A0A918TM54-F1
#
_entry.id   AF-A0A918TM54-F1
#
_cell.length_a   1.000
_cell.length_b   1.000
_cell.length_c   1.000
_cell.angle_alpha   90.00
_cell.angle_beta   90.00
_cell.angle_gamma   90.00
#
_symmetry.space_group_name_H-M   'P 1'
#
loop_
_entity.id
_entity.type
_entity.pdbx_description
1 polymer ?
#
loop_
_entity_poly.entity_id
_entity_poly.type
_entity_poly.pdbx_seq_one_letter_code
_entity_poly.pdbx_strand_id
1 'polypeptide(L)'
;MIIEATEEGGLCFGLQEERDWEIFELLVSDAQGRGEGWLAKRLGVMLDDEDWDEFVAPGLTSQFESEVARVRAILRDAFEKSQHQQREAEQVAEPKEKSPAGEESGELSFEDLDDLEEESPVIGEVPITREDSGTWYSVLNQARLALEGKWKLAALEDEEGLDSLEKIEPERVSAYLRNRFYTRIQAMLLEFVLDL
;
A
#
# COMPACT_ATOMS: atom_id res chain seq x y z
N MET A 1 -5.67 -8.67 -0.60
CA MET A 1 -4.21 -8.49 -0.39
C MET A 1 -3.67 -9.45 0.68
N ILE A 2 -2.63 -10.19 0.33
CA ILE A 2 -1.84 -11.08 1.22
C ILE A 2 -0.48 -10.42 1.48
N ILE A 3 0.10 -10.62 2.66
CA ILE A 3 1.36 -10.00 3.06
C ILE A 3 2.27 -11.07 3.65
N GLU A 4 3.46 -11.21 3.08
CA GLU A 4 4.42 -12.24 3.46
C GLU A 4 5.81 -11.65 3.67
N ALA A 5 6.57 -12.24 4.60
CA ALA A 5 7.99 -11.93 4.73
C ALA A 5 8.78 -12.64 3.63
N THR A 6 9.77 -11.97 3.06
CA THR A 6 10.63 -12.56 2.04
C THR A 6 11.84 -13.25 2.68
N GLU A 7 12.40 -14.27 2.02
CA GLU A 7 13.62 -14.94 2.48
C GLU A 7 14.82 -13.99 2.59
N GLU A 8 14.81 -12.89 1.83
CA GLU A 8 15.84 -11.84 1.85
C GLU A 8 15.64 -10.82 2.99
N GLY A 9 14.65 -11.03 3.86
CA GLY A 9 14.37 -10.18 5.01
C GLY A 9 13.64 -8.88 4.65
N GLY A 10 12.79 -8.91 3.63
CA GLY A 10 11.85 -7.85 3.26
C GLY A 10 10.39 -8.27 3.46
N LEU A 11 9.45 -7.51 2.91
CA LEU A 11 8.03 -7.88 2.80
C LEU A 11 7.62 -7.94 1.33
N CYS A 12 6.65 -8.80 1.00
CA CYS A 12 5.98 -8.80 -0.29
C CYS A 12 4.47 -8.71 -0.08
N PHE A 13 3.81 -7.87 -0.87
CA PHE A 13 2.35 -7.76 -0.89
C PHE A 13 1.82 -8.45 -2.15
N GLY A 14 1.14 -9.57 -1.97
CA GLY A 14 0.35 -10.22 -3.02
C GLY A 14 -0.98 -9.49 -3.18
N LEU A 15 -1.15 -8.79 -4.30
CA LEU A 15 -2.34 -8.02 -4.62
C LEU A 15 -3.37 -8.94 -5.27
N GLN A 16 -4.61 -8.90 -4.80
CA GLN A 16 -5.67 -9.80 -5.26
C GLN A 16 -6.74 -9.06 -6.06
N GLU A 17 -6.84 -7.74 -5.88
CA GLU A 17 -7.84 -6.91 -6.57
C GLU A 17 -7.20 -5.64 -7.16
N GLU A 18 -7.80 -5.07 -8.21
CA GLU A 18 -7.33 -3.81 -8.80
C GLU A 18 -7.30 -2.67 -7.77
N ARG A 19 -8.24 -2.66 -6.82
CA ARG A 19 -8.30 -1.68 -5.72
C ARG A 19 -7.09 -1.74 -4.79
N ASP A 20 -6.39 -2.86 -4.73
CA ASP A 20 -5.16 -2.97 -3.94
C ASP A 20 -4.08 -2.02 -4.50
N TRP A 21 -3.99 -1.85 -5.82
CA TRP A 21 -3.09 -0.89 -6.46
C TRP A 21 -3.44 0.55 -6.11
N GLU A 22 -4.73 0.88 -6.08
CA GLU A 22 -5.21 2.23 -5.77
C GLU A 22 -4.72 2.69 -4.38
N ILE A 23 -4.64 1.78 -3.40
CA ILE A 23 -4.14 2.11 -2.05
C ILE A 23 -2.69 2.58 -2.09
N PHE A 24 -1.85 1.97 -2.93
CA PHE A 24 -0.44 2.36 -3.08
C PHE A 24 -0.28 3.65 -3.91
N GLU A 25 -1.14 3.89 -4.89
CA GLU A 25 -1.19 5.19 -5.57
C GLU A 25 -1.59 6.32 -4.60
N LEU A 26 -2.60 6.05 -3.77
CA LEU A 26 -3.04 6.96 -2.72
C LEU A 26 -1.95 7.18 -1.67
N LEU A 27 -1.13 6.17 -1.34
CA LEU A 27 0.02 6.33 -0.44
C LEU A 27 0.97 7.40 -0.97
N VAL A 28 1.32 7.33 -2.25
CA VAL A 28 2.21 8.31 -2.88
C VAL A 28 1.59 9.70 -2.87
N SER A 29 0.29 9.81 -3.19
CA SER A 29 -0.43 11.09 -3.14
C SER A 29 -0.53 11.66 -1.73
N ASP A 30 -0.85 10.82 -0.74
CA ASP A 30 -0.99 11.21 0.65
C ASP A 30 0.37 11.64 1.23
N ALA A 31 1.47 10.97 0.87
CA ALA A 31 2.82 11.34 1.31
C ALA A 31 3.26 12.72 0.81
N GLN A 32 2.85 13.11 -0.40
CA GLN A 32 3.08 14.46 -0.91
C GLN A 32 2.24 15.53 -0.20
N GLY A 33 1.18 15.11 0.50
CA GLY A 33 0.37 15.94 1.38
C GLY A 33 -0.16 17.20 0.69
N ARG A 34 0.18 18.38 1.23
CA ARG A 34 -0.32 19.68 0.75
C ARG A 34 0.61 20.37 -0.26
N GLY A 35 1.60 19.65 -0.80
CA GLY A 35 2.54 20.15 -1.79
C GLY A 35 3.99 20.15 -1.31
N GLU A 36 4.86 20.74 -2.13
CA GLU A 36 6.32 20.75 -1.95
C GLU A 36 6.74 21.26 -0.58
N GLY A 37 7.57 20.48 0.12
CA GLY A 37 8.14 20.84 1.43
C GLY A 37 7.15 21.06 2.57
N TRP A 38 5.86 20.70 2.42
CA TRP A 38 4.85 21.00 3.44
C TRP A 38 5.21 20.37 4.80
N LEU A 39 5.69 19.13 4.78
CA LEU A 39 6.01 18.39 5.99
C LEU A 39 7.25 18.97 6.66
N ALA A 40 8.30 19.24 5.88
CA ALA A 40 9.51 19.86 6.39
C ALA A 40 9.20 21.20 7.08
N LYS A 41 8.41 22.06 6.44
CA LYS A 41 7.96 23.34 7.04
C LYS A 41 7.15 23.13 8.32
N ARG A 42 6.23 22.17 8.32
CA ARG A 42 5.43 21.86 9.50
C ARG A 42 6.28 21.40 10.69
N LEU A 43 7.32 20.59 10.44
CA LEU A 43 8.23 20.15 11.48
C LEU A 43 9.00 21.35 12.07
N GLY A 44 9.43 22.31 11.25
CA GLY A 44 10.06 23.55 11.71
C GLY A 44 9.16 24.35 12.66
N VAL A 45 7.88 24.53 12.28
CA VAL A 45 6.90 25.20 13.14
C VAL A 45 6.71 24.49 14.48
N MET A 46 6.81 23.16 14.53
CA MET A 46 6.71 22.39 15.79
C MET A 46 7.96 22.55 16.67
N LEU A 47 9.12 22.78 16.07
CA LEU A 47 10.40 22.90 16.76
C LEU A 47 10.73 24.35 17.15
N ASP A 48 9.96 25.33 16.66
CA ASP A 48 10.11 26.77 16.94
C ASP A 48 11.54 27.28 16.66
N ASP A 49 12.10 26.83 15.53
CA ASP A 49 13.46 27.14 15.09
C ASP A 49 13.44 28.16 13.94
N GLU A 50 13.99 29.35 14.19
CA GLU A 50 14.01 30.49 13.25
C GLU A 50 14.90 30.23 12.01
N ASP A 51 15.90 29.38 12.14
CA ASP A 51 16.89 29.06 11.10
C ASP A 51 16.48 27.82 10.28
N TRP A 52 15.38 27.17 10.67
CA TRP A 52 14.89 25.93 10.06
C TRP A 52 14.65 26.06 8.55
N ASP A 53 13.96 27.12 8.14
CA ASP A 53 13.56 27.32 6.75
C ASP A 53 14.77 27.56 5.83
N GLU A 54 15.86 28.11 6.36
CA GLU A 54 17.08 28.37 5.62
C GLU A 54 17.98 27.14 5.53
N PHE A 55 18.20 26.42 6.65
CA PHE A 55 19.24 25.40 6.72
C PHE A 55 18.74 23.96 6.71
N VAL A 56 17.53 23.69 7.20
CA VAL A 56 17.03 22.32 7.42
C VAL A 56 15.94 21.95 6.44
N ALA A 57 14.93 22.82 6.28
CA ALA A 57 13.77 22.56 5.45
C ALA A 57 14.13 22.19 3.99
N PRO A 58 15.10 22.83 3.31
CA PRO A 58 15.44 22.48 1.94
C PRO A 58 16.00 21.05 1.81
N GLY A 59 16.90 20.67 2.73
CA GLY A 59 17.50 19.34 2.74
C GLY A 59 16.47 18.24 3.01
N LEU A 60 15.62 18.43 4.02
CA LEU A 60 14.54 17.50 4.33
C LEU A 60 13.50 17.42 3.22
N THR A 61 13.15 18.54 2.59
CA THR A 61 12.22 18.56 1.46
C THR A 61 12.75 17.71 0.30
N SER A 62 14.02 17.94 -0.08
CA SER A 62 14.66 17.16 -1.14
C SER A 62 14.75 15.66 -0.79
N GLN A 63 15.07 15.34 0.46
CA GLN A 63 15.10 13.96 0.94
C GLN A 63 13.71 13.31 0.83
N PHE A 64 12.68 13.92 1.42
CA PHE A 64 11.31 13.38 1.40
C PHE A 64 10.79 13.17 -0.02
N GLU A 65 11.04 14.11 -0.92
CA GLU A 65 10.67 13.99 -2.33
C GLU A 65 11.39 12.85 -3.04
N SER A 66 12.68 12.67 -2.75
CA SER A 66 13.46 11.57 -3.31
C SER A 66 12.95 10.20 -2.82
N GLU A 67 12.54 10.10 -1.56
CA GLU A 67 11.98 8.88 -0.96
C GLU A 67 10.62 8.54 -1.57
N VAL A 68 9.73 9.53 -1.70
CA VAL A 68 8.43 9.35 -2.37
C VAL A 68 8.62 8.99 -3.84
N ALA A 69 9.57 9.61 -4.53
CA ALA A 69 9.90 9.29 -5.92
C ALA A 69 10.42 7.86 -6.06
N ARG A 70 11.25 7.39 -5.11
CA ARG A 70 11.76 6.01 -5.07
C ARG A 70 10.63 5.00 -4.89
N VAL A 71 9.74 5.20 -3.92
CA VAL A 71 8.58 4.31 -3.71
C VAL A 71 7.67 4.30 -4.94
N ARG A 72 7.39 5.47 -5.54
CA ARG A 72 6.63 5.56 -6.80
C ARG A 72 7.27 4.76 -7.93
N ALA A 73 8.60 4.79 -8.04
CA ALA A 73 9.31 4.03 -9.08
C ALA A 73 9.20 2.51 -8.87
N ILE A 74 9.32 2.04 -7.61
CA ILE A 74 9.13 0.63 -7.25
C ILE A 74 7.71 0.17 -7.61
N LEU A 75 6.69 0.96 -7.25
CA LEU A 75 5.30 0.65 -7.54
C LEU A 75 5.02 0.57 -9.05
N ARG A 76 5.62 1.47 -9.83
CA ARG A 76 5.48 1.45 -11.29
C ARG A 76 6.11 0.21 -11.90
N ASP A 77 7.33 -0.13 -11.50
CA ASP A 77 8.03 -1.33 -11.99
C ASP A 77 7.26 -2.61 -11.63
N ALA A 78 6.74 -2.69 -10.39
CA ALA A 78 5.86 -3.77 -9.95
C ALA A 78 4.60 -3.90 -10.82
N PHE A 79 3.92 -2.78 -11.10
CA PHE A 79 2.74 -2.77 -11.94
C PHE A 79 3.04 -3.15 -13.40
N GLU A 80 4.14 -2.66 -13.97
CA GLU A 80 4.54 -3.00 -15.34
C GLU A 80 4.88 -4.50 -15.48
N LYS A 81 5.53 -5.08 -14.46
CA LYS A 81 5.82 -6.51 -14.39
C LYS A 81 4.57 -7.37 -14.32
N SER A 82 3.59 -7.00 -13.48
CA SER A 82 2.34 -7.76 -13.37
C SER A 82 1.54 -7.74 -14.68
N GLN A 83 1.47 -6.58 -15.35
CA GLN A 83 0.84 -6.44 -16.67
C GLN A 83 1.52 -7.31 -17.73
N HIS A 84 2.85 -7.42 -17.69
CA HIS A 84 3.58 -8.28 -18.61
C HIS A 84 3.28 -9.76 -18.36
N GLN A 85 3.31 -10.21 -17.11
CA GLN A 85 3.02 -11.59 -16.72
C GLN A 85 1.59 -12.01 -17.09
N GLN A 86 0.60 -11.13 -16.89
CA GLN A 86 -0.78 -11.39 -17.29
C GLN A 86 -0.91 -11.60 -18.81
N ARG A 87 -0.27 -10.75 -19.62
CA ARG A 87 -0.28 -10.86 -21.08
C ARG A 87 0.41 -12.13 -21.58
N GLU A 88 1.48 -12.56 -20.92
CA GLU A 88 2.15 -13.82 -21.26
C GLU A 88 1.26 -15.02 -20.92
N ALA A 89 0.60 -15.02 -19.75
CA ALA A 89 -0.34 -16.07 -19.36
C ALA A 89 -1.53 -16.18 -20.32
N GLU A 90 -2.11 -15.05 -20.75
CA GLU A 90 -3.20 -15.00 -21.73
C GLU A 90 -2.78 -15.55 -23.10
N GLN A 91 -1.56 -15.28 -23.57
CA GLN A 91 -1.04 -15.81 -24.83
C GLN A 91 -0.77 -17.32 -24.79
N VAL A 92 -0.42 -17.86 -23.61
CA VAL A 92 -0.20 -19.31 -23.42
C VAL A 92 -1.53 -20.08 -23.27
N ALA A 93 -2.57 -19.41 -22.77
CA ALA A 93 -3.90 -19.98 -22.54
C ALA A 93 -4.78 -20.07 -23.81
N GLU A 94 -4.33 -19.57 -24.97
CA GLU A 94 -5.08 -19.76 -26.23
C GLU A 94 -5.27 -21.27 -26.54
N PRO A 95 -6.52 -21.75 -26.63
CA PRO A 95 -6.79 -23.17 -26.76
C PRO A 95 -6.41 -23.62 -28.18
N LYS A 96 -5.53 -24.62 -28.28
CA LYS A 96 -5.44 -25.44 -29.50
C LYS A 96 -6.78 -26.13 -29.71
N GLU A 97 -7.64 -25.55 -30.54
CA GLU A 97 -8.87 -26.17 -31.00
C GLU A 97 -8.59 -27.61 -31.49
N LYS A 98 -9.22 -28.59 -30.85
CA LYS A 98 -9.75 -29.80 -31.51
C LYS A 98 -10.91 -30.38 -30.70
N SER A 99 -12.05 -30.43 -31.39
CA SER A 99 -13.42 -30.80 -31.01
C SER A 99 -13.61 -32.31 -30.63
N PRO A 100 -14.87 -32.81 -30.47
CA PRO A 100 -15.82 -32.53 -29.40
C PRO A 100 -16.34 -33.83 -28.71
N ALA A 101 -17.18 -33.61 -27.69
CA ALA A 101 -18.23 -34.52 -27.18
C ALA A 101 -17.82 -35.66 -26.23
N GLY A 102 -18.34 -35.52 -25.00
CA GLY A 102 -18.40 -36.53 -23.96
C GLY A 102 -19.03 -35.91 -22.72
N GLU A 103 -20.33 -35.64 -22.78
CA GLU A 103 -21.11 -35.25 -21.59
C GLU A 103 -21.15 -36.44 -20.62
N GLU A 104 -20.40 -36.35 -19.52
CA GLU A 104 -20.71 -37.07 -18.30
C GLU A 104 -20.97 -36.03 -17.21
N SER A 105 -22.24 -35.86 -16.87
CA SER A 105 -22.68 -35.12 -15.69
C SER A 105 -22.34 -35.93 -14.45
N GLY A 106 -21.16 -35.67 -13.87
CA GLY A 106 -20.81 -36.12 -12.53
C GLY A 106 -21.48 -35.21 -11.50
N GLU A 107 -22.31 -35.80 -10.63
CA GLU A 107 -22.80 -35.14 -9.42
C GLU A 107 -21.59 -34.84 -8.53
N LEU A 108 -21.34 -33.55 -8.25
CA LEU A 108 -20.30 -33.12 -7.29
C LEU A 108 -20.72 -33.61 -5.91
N SER A 109 -19.87 -34.42 -5.28
CA SER A 109 -20.13 -34.93 -3.95
C SER A 109 -19.88 -33.83 -2.91
N PHE A 110 -20.61 -33.85 -1.79
CA PHE A 110 -20.44 -32.89 -0.70
C PHE A 110 -19.04 -32.95 -0.05
N GLU A 111 -18.27 -34.00 -0.35
CA GLU A 111 -16.91 -34.24 0.13
C GLU A 111 -15.85 -33.52 -0.72
N ASP A 112 -16.21 -32.98 -1.90
CA ASP A 112 -15.33 -32.19 -2.78
C ASP A 112 -15.37 -30.67 -2.47
N LEU A 113 -16.17 -30.25 -1.49
CA LEU A 113 -16.36 -28.82 -1.13
C LEU A 113 -15.28 -28.28 -0.18
N ASP A 114 -14.52 -29.14 0.50
CA ASP A 114 -13.43 -28.74 1.41
C ASP A 114 -12.13 -28.38 0.65
N ASP A 115 -11.99 -28.75 -0.63
CA ASP A 115 -10.83 -28.44 -1.49
C ASP A 115 -11.01 -27.13 -2.31
N LEU A 116 -12.07 -26.35 -2.05
CA LEU A 116 -12.37 -25.11 -2.78
C LEU A 116 -12.01 -23.82 -2.02
N GLU A 117 -11.08 -23.88 -1.06
CA GLU A 117 -10.28 -22.70 -0.72
C GLU A 117 -9.25 -22.46 -1.84
N GLU A 118 -9.74 -22.21 -3.08
CA GLU A 118 -8.89 -21.61 -4.11
C GLU A 118 -8.51 -20.22 -3.61
N GLU A 119 -7.30 -20.07 -3.07
CA GLU A 119 -6.76 -18.76 -2.74
C GLU A 119 -6.90 -17.86 -3.95
N SER A 120 -7.60 -16.74 -3.77
CA SER A 120 -7.85 -15.81 -4.87
C SER A 120 -6.53 -15.45 -5.55
N PRO A 121 -6.43 -15.60 -6.89
CA PRO A 121 -5.17 -15.49 -7.59
C PRO A 121 -4.56 -14.10 -7.40
N VAL A 122 -3.26 -14.07 -7.13
CA VAL A 122 -2.50 -12.84 -7.04
C VAL A 122 -2.40 -12.22 -8.44
N ILE A 123 -2.93 -11.01 -8.59
CA ILE A 123 -2.90 -10.23 -9.83
C ILE A 123 -1.64 -9.35 -9.96
N GLY A 124 -0.83 -9.26 -8.91
CA GLY A 124 0.45 -8.57 -8.92
C GLY A 124 1.12 -8.54 -7.56
N GLU A 125 2.40 -8.17 -7.53
CA GLU A 125 3.21 -8.18 -6.32
C GLU A 125 3.89 -6.84 -6.10
N VAL A 126 3.88 -6.34 -4.87
CA VAL A 126 4.64 -5.15 -4.46
C VAL A 126 5.71 -5.56 -3.47
N PRO A 127 7.00 -5.60 -3.88
CA PRO A 127 8.09 -5.93 -2.98
C PRO A 127 8.53 -4.70 -2.17
N ILE A 128 8.75 -4.91 -0.88
CA ILE A 128 9.54 -4.03 -0.01
C ILE A 128 10.82 -4.78 0.35
N THR A 129 11.89 -4.48 -0.38
CA THR A 129 13.21 -5.06 -0.10
C THR A 129 13.73 -4.58 1.26
N ARG A 130 14.64 -5.36 1.85
CA ARG A 130 15.32 -4.95 3.09
C ARG A 130 16.01 -3.59 2.94
N GLU A 131 16.61 -3.33 1.78
CA GLU A 131 17.29 -2.07 1.47
C GLU A 131 16.33 -0.88 1.38
N ASP A 132 15.14 -1.06 0.80
CA ASP A 132 14.15 0.00 0.65
C ASP A 132 13.24 0.17 1.89
N SER A 133 13.35 -0.71 2.89
CA SER A 133 12.48 -0.72 4.08
C SER A 133 12.45 0.60 4.85
N GLY A 134 13.60 1.26 5.00
CA GLY A 134 13.69 2.59 5.61
C GLY A 134 12.97 3.67 4.81
N THR A 135 13.13 3.64 3.48
CA THR A 135 12.43 4.54 2.54
C THR A 135 10.91 4.34 2.64
N TRP A 136 10.45 3.09 2.65
CA TRP A 136 9.04 2.76 2.80
C TRP A 136 8.48 3.21 4.15
N TYR A 137 9.21 2.97 5.24
CA TYR A 137 8.81 3.43 6.57
C TYR A 137 8.66 4.95 6.62
N SER A 138 9.61 5.69 6.02
CA SER A 138 9.56 7.14 5.90
C SER A 138 8.33 7.60 5.11
N VAL A 139 8.10 7.07 3.91
CA VAL A 139 6.96 7.47 3.06
C VAL A 139 5.62 7.18 3.72
N LEU A 140 5.48 6.02 4.38
CA LEU A 140 4.29 5.70 5.18
C LEU A 140 4.10 6.72 6.30
N ASN A 141 5.17 7.14 6.98
CA ASN A 141 5.10 8.15 8.03
C ASN A 141 4.69 9.51 7.48
N GLN A 142 5.26 9.93 6.34
CA GLN A 142 4.92 11.17 5.66
C GLN A 142 3.42 11.20 5.30
N ALA A 143 2.89 10.12 4.73
CA ALA A 143 1.48 10.00 4.38
C ALA A 143 0.58 10.09 5.61
N ARG A 144 0.92 9.41 6.69
CA ARG A 144 0.15 9.48 7.95
C ARG A 144 0.13 10.88 8.54
N LEU A 145 1.27 11.56 8.60
CA LEU A 145 1.36 12.94 9.10
C LEU A 145 0.58 13.92 8.23
N ALA A 146 0.55 13.70 6.91
CA ALA A 146 -0.27 14.47 5.97
C ALA A 146 -1.76 14.25 6.18
N LEU A 147 -2.20 12.99 6.30
CA LEU A 147 -3.59 12.65 6.59
C LEU A 147 -4.04 13.22 7.93
N GLU A 148 -3.24 13.07 8.99
CA GLU A 148 -3.52 13.65 10.30
C GLU A 148 -3.60 15.18 10.24
N GLY A 149 -2.68 15.82 9.51
CA GLY A 149 -2.68 17.26 9.30
C GLY A 149 -3.90 17.78 8.53
N LYS A 150 -4.50 16.95 7.67
CA LYS A 150 -5.68 17.31 6.87
C LYS A 150 -6.99 17.01 7.61
N TRP A 151 -7.12 15.83 8.19
CA TRP A 151 -8.39 15.27 8.65
C TRP A 151 -8.54 15.17 10.15
N LYS A 152 -7.48 15.42 10.92
CA LYS A 152 -7.47 15.32 12.39
C LYS A 152 -8.02 13.97 12.83
N LEU A 153 -7.37 12.89 12.40
CA LEU A 153 -7.87 11.54 12.54
C LEU A 153 -7.82 11.06 13.99
N ALA A 154 -6.88 11.56 14.81
CA ALA A 154 -6.84 11.28 16.24
C ALA A 154 -8.17 11.64 16.94
N ALA A 155 -8.82 12.73 16.55
CA ALA A 155 -10.11 13.11 17.11
C ALA A 155 -11.23 12.10 16.78
N LEU A 156 -11.11 11.35 15.67
CA LEU A 156 -12.07 10.30 15.32
C LEU A 156 -11.90 9.04 16.18
N GLU A 157 -10.67 8.73 16.59
CA GLU A 157 -10.39 7.59 17.46
C GLU A 157 -10.99 7.79 18.87
N ASP A 158 -11.05 9.05 19.31
CA ASP A 158 -11.60 9.44 20.61
C ASP A 158 -13.14 9.62 20.60
N GLU A 159 -13.72 10.05 19.46
CA GLU A 159 -15.13 10.47 19.39
C GLU A 159 -16.12 9.33 19.04
N GLU A 160 -15.70 8.22 18.44
CA GLU A 160 -16.67 7.31 17.80
C GLU A 160 -16.36 5.80 17.90
N GLY A 161 -17.32 5.05 18.45
CA GLY A 161 -17.49 3.63 18.11
C GLY A 161 -18.04 3.47 16.68
N LEU A 162 -17.79 2.31 16.06
CA LEU A 162 -18.08 1.96 14.65
C LEU A 162 -19.44 2.44 14.08
N ASP A 163 -20.47 2.58 14.92
CA ASP A 163 -21.83 3.01 14.54
C ASP A 163 -21.94 4.48 14.07
N SER A 164 -20.88 5.27 14.22
CA SER A 164 -20.91 6.71 13.89
C SER A 164 -20.22 7.04 12.55
N LEU A 165 -19.54 6.06 11.92
CA LEU A 165 -18.94 6.17 10.59
C LEU A 165 -19.96 6.55 9.50
N GLU A 166 -21.23 6.18 9.65
CA GLU A 166 -22.31 6.56 8.71
C GLU A 166 -22.59 8.07 8.67
N LYS A 167 -22.16 8.82 9.69
CA LYS A 167 -22.35 10.27 9.79
C LYS A 167 -21.09 11.05 9.38
N ILE A 168 -19.97 10.37 9.16
CA ILE A 168 -18.72 10.97 8.74
C ILE A 168 -18.70 11.12 7.21
N GLU A 169 -18.09 12.21 6.74
CA GLU A 169 -17.84 12.40 5.32
C GLU A 169 -17.06 11.21 4.72
N PRO A 170 -17.48 10.64 3.58
CA PRO A 170 -16.86 9.44 3.00
C PRO A 170 -15.36 9.56 2.77
N GLU A 171 -14.89 10.76 2.39
CA GLU A 171 -13.47 11.05 2.18
C GLU A 171 -12.66 10.96 3.47
N ARG A 172 -13.25 11.38 4.60
CA ARG A 172 -12.64 11.32 5.93
C ARG A 172 -12.60 9.88 6.45
N VAL A 173 -13.65 9.08 6.20
CA VAL A 173 -13.64 7.63 6.47
C VAL A 173 -12.55 6.94 5.64
N SER A 174 -12.46 7.24 4.34
CA SER A 174 -11.44 6.69 3.46
C SER A 174 -10.02 7.04 3.95
N ALA A 175 -9.78 8.30 4.35
CA ALA A 175 -8.50 8.72 4.94
C ALA A 175 -8.18 7.97 6.24
N TYR A 176 -9.16 7.75 7.10
CA TYR A 176 -8.99 6.98 8.34
C TYR A 176 -8.56 5.52 8.06
N LEU A 177 -9.25 4.85 7.12
CA LEU A 177 -8.92 3.48 6.73
C LEU A 177 -7.51 3.38 6.14
N ARG A 178 -7.12 4.30 5.26
CA ARG A 178 -5.75 4.35 4.71
C ARG A 178 -4.71 4.61 5.78
N ASN A 179 -4.95 5.54 6.70
CA ASN A 179 -4.05 5.78 7.83
C ASN A 179 -3.84 4.53 8.68
N ARG A 180 -4.90 3.75 8.95
CA ARG A 180 -4.79 2.46 9.67
C ARG A 180 -4.02 1.42 8.86
N PHE A 181 -4.25 1.34 7.56
CA PHE A 181 -3.50 0.47 6.67
C PHE A 181 -2.00 0.80 6.70
N TYR A 182 -1.63 2.08 6.54
CA TYR A 182 -0.23 2.52 6.62
C TYR A 182 0.39 2.24 7.98
N THR A 183 -0.37 2.42 9.07
CA THR A 183 0.05 2.07 10.43
C THR A 183 0.41 0.59 10.54
N ARG A 184 -0.44 -0.28 9.97
CA ARG A 184 -0.20 -1.73 10.02
C ARG A 184 1.05 -2.12 9.26
N ILE A 185 1.30 -1.53 8.09
CA ILE A 185 2.53 -1.77 7.32
C ILE A 185 3.76 -1.32 8.10
N GLN A 186 3.74 -0.11 8.68
CA GLN A 186 4.85 0.35 9.51
C GLN A 186 5.14 -0.60 10.68
N ALA A 187 4.10 -1.09 11.35
CA ALA A 187 4.28 -2.06 12.44
C ALA A 187 4.95 -3.35 11.95
N MET A 188 4.54 -3.88 10.79
CA MET A 188 5.19 -5.08 10.22
C MET A 188 6.63 -4.81 9.79
N LEU A 189 6.93 -3.64 9.23
CA LEU A 189 8.30 -3.26 8.89
C LEU A 189 9.19 -3.21 10.14
N LEU A 190 8.68 -2.65 11.24
CA LEU A 190 9.39 -2.64 12.53
C LEU A 190 9.56 -4.04 13.13
N GLU A 191 8.52 -4.88 13.01
CA GLU A 191 8.52 -6.21 13.63
C GLU A 191 9.39 -7.22 12.88
N PHE A 192 9.44 -7.15 11.55
CA PHE A 192 10.01 -8.20 10.71
C PHE A 192 11.21 -7.79 9.86
N VAL A 193 11.47 -6.49 9.67
CA VAL A 193 12.47 -6.02 8.69
C VAL A 193 13.52 -5.09 9.31
N LEU A 194 13.06 -4.05 10.00
CA LEU A 194 13.89 -3.07 10.67
C LEU A 194 14.24 -3.63 12.04
N ASP A 195 15.42 -4.25 12.16
CA ASP A 195 15.97 -4.78 13.42
C ASP A 195 16.18 -3.66 14.47
N LEU A 196 15.09 -3.10 15.01
CA LEU A 196 15.06 -1.99 15.98
C LEU A 196 14.78 -2.46 17.41
#